data_AF-A0A1X6MN88-F1
#
_entry.id   AF-A0A1X6MN88-F1
#
_cell.length_a   1.000
_cell.length_b   1.000
_cell.length_c   1.000
_cell.angle_alpha   90.00
_cell.angle_beta   90.00
_cell.angle_gamma   90.00
#
_symmetry.space_group_name_H-M   'P 1'
#
loop_
_entity.id
_entity.type
_entity.pdbx_description
1 polymer ?
#
loop_
_entity_poly.entity_id
_entity_poly.type
_entity_poly.pdbx_seq_one_letter_code
_entity_poly.pdbx_strand_id
1 'polypeptide(L)'
;MPRPHSKHAPRFKGTSLDDFLEDFEAIARNAGVLNTEWPRTLPRYCVQEVRDVIEHLPEFQGSDWAIAKAALTELYQSNDKRRRVTADKLREFVADSAKTQSFRSRKDLDVYTRQFLAMSGELKRRNLITDNEINLRFYKGLPREVKLRIRQDLKSTTASSAPAMADVLMLVRKLYSEDDIDAESDHEDYLDTDDEDDSEVSTDEERDDEPAKKKR
;
A
#
# COMPACT_ATOMS: atom_id res chain seq x y z
N MET A 1 12.54 25.90 -2.05
CA MET A 1 11.75 25.18 -1.03
C MET A 1 10.31 25.67 -1.12
N PRO A 2 9.31 24.79 -1.26
CA PRO A 2 7.90 25.18 -1.24
C PRO A 2 7.56 25.83 0.11
N ARG A 3 6.58 26.73 0.14
CA ARG A 3 6.18 27.35 1.42
C ARG A 3 5.72 26.25 2.40
N PRO A 4 6.19 26.28 3.65
CA PRO A 4 5.67 25.39 4.68
C PRO A 4 4.14 25.43 4.70
N HIS A 5 3.49 24.27 4.82
CA HIS A 5 2.02 24.12 4.79
C HIS A 5 1.34 24.37 3.43
N SER A 6 2.08 24.56 2.34
CA SER A 6 1.49 24.54 0.99
C SER A 6 1.10 23.13 0.56
N LYS A 7 0.16 23.00 -0.38
CA LYS A 7 -0.34 21.71 -0.91
C LYS A 7 0.79 20.81 -1.46
N HIS A 8 1.91 21.39 -1.88
CA HIS A 8 3.05 20.70 -2.46
C HIS A 8 4.23 20.53 -1.47
N ALA A 9 4.06 20.92 -0.20
CA ALA A 9 5.08 20.75 0.82
C ALA A 9 4.91 19.41 1.54
N PRO A 10 6.01 18.68 1.80
CA PRO A 10 5.96 17.47 2.61
C PRO A 10 5.54 17.85 4.03
N ARG A 11 4.70 17.02 4.67
CA ARG A 11 4.18 17.30 6.02
C ARG A 11 4.35 16.10 6.92
N PHE A 12 5.20 16.22 7.93
CA PHE A 12 5.44 15.15 8.88
C PHE A 12 4.42 15.18 10.02
N LYS A 13 3.69 14.07 10.18
CA LYS A 13 2.66 13.87 11.22
C LYS A 13 3.10 12.91 12.33
N GLY A 14 4.39 12.57 12.42
CA GLY A 14 4.89 11.57 13.37
C GLY A 14 4.75 10.11 12.91
N THR A 15 4.42 9.86 11.64
CA THR A 15 4.33 8.53 11.01
C THR A 15 5.02 8.54 9.64
N SER A 16 5.48 7.39 9.14
CA SER A 16 6.20 7.26 7.88
C SER A 16 7.41 8.19 7.79
N LEU A 17 8.31 8.09 8.78
CA LEU A 17 9.45 8.99 8.92
C LEU A 17 10.38 8.90 7.70
N ASP A 18 10.67 7.68 7.25
CA ASP A 18 11.54 7.43 6.12
C ASP A 18 11.05 8.11 4.83
N ASP A 19 9.75 7.99 4.51
CA ASP A 19 9.14 8.62 3.32
C ASP A 19 9.25 10.14 3.39
N PHE A 20 8.92 10.70 4.56
CA PHE A 20 9.01 12.15 4.77
C PHE A 20 10.44 12.66 4.64
N LEU A 21 11.42 11.94 5.18
CA LEU A 21 12.83 12.32 5.10
C LEU A 21 13.33 12.28 3.66
N GLU A 22 12.98 11.25 2.88
CA GLU A 22 13.34 11.17 1.46
C GLU A 22 12.75 12.35 0.66
N ASP A 23 11.46 12.65 0.86
CA ASP A 23 10.80 13.78 0.21
C ASP A 23 11.41 15.13 0.61
N PHE A 24 11.66 15.32 1.91
CA PHE A 24 12.26 16.55 2.43
C PHE A 24 13.69 16.74 1.89
N GLU A 25 14.54 15.72 1.95
CA GLU A 25 15.90 15.78 1.42
C GLU A 25 15.92 16.05 -0.09
N ALA A 26 15.00 15.44 -0.86
CA ALA A 26 14.88 15.67 -2.30
C ALA A 26 14.49 17.13 -2.60
N ILE A 27 13.51 17.68 -1.89
CA ILE A 27 13.05 19.06 -2.09
C ILE A 27 14.09 20.07 -1.59
N ALA A 28 14.79 19.77 -0.50
CA ALA A 28 15.86 20.60 0.03
C ALA A 28 17.02 20.70 -0.95
N ARG A 29 17.43 19.55 -1.50
CA ARG A 29 18.49 19.45 -2.51
C ARG A 29 18.11 20.20 -3.79
N ASN A 30 16.88 20.00 -4.28
CA ASN A 30 16.38 20.70 -5.46
C ASN A 30 16.27 22.22 -5.26
N ALA A 31 16.09 22.66 -4.01
CA ALA A 31 16.05 24.07 -3.65
C ALA A 31 17.44 24.69 -3.39
N GLY A 32 18.52 23.91 -3.45
CA GLY A 32 19.87 24.37 -3.16
C GLY A 32 20.13 24.68 -1.68
N VAL A 33 19.31 24.15 -0.75
CA VAL A 33 19.52 24.35 0.69
C VAL A 33 20.68 23.48 1.15
N LEU A 34 21.66 24.09 1.82
CA LEU A 34 22.81 23.37 2.36
C LEU A 34 22.36 22.40 3.46
N ASN A 35 22.99 21.21 3.51
CA ASN A 35 22.68 20.18 4.52
C ASN A 35 22.81 20.70 5.95
N THR A 36 23.62 21.73 6.18
CA THR A 36 23.82 22.40 7.47
C THR A 36 22.60 23.18 7.95
N GLU A 37 21.70 23.56 7.04
CA GLU A 37 20.48 24.32 7.35
C GLU A 37 19.24 23.42 7.45
N TRP A 38 19.37 22.14 7.10
CA TRP A 38 18.28 21.16 7.14
C TRP A 38 17.71 20.94 8.55
N PRO A 39 18.53 20.80 9.61
CA PRO A 39 18.02 20.69 10.97
C PRO A 39 17.11 21.88 11.37
N ARG A 40 17.47 23.10 10.96
CA ARG A 40 16.70 24.31 11.30
C ARG A 40 15.44 24.50 10.46
N THR A 41 15.43 23.95 9.25
CA THR A 41 14.31 24.10 8.31
C THR A 41 13.28 22.99 8.46
N LEU A 42 13.67 21.78 8.87
CA LEU A 42 12.78 20.63 9.03
C LEU A 42 11.56 20.91 9.94
N PRO A 43 11.70 21.55 11.12
CA PRO A 43 10.56 21.76 12.02
C PRO A 43 9.40 22.55 11.40
N ARG A 44 9.68 23.37 10.37
CA ARG A 44 8.65 24.11 9.63
C ARG A 44 7.74 23.19 8.81
N TYR A 45 8.21 22.00 8.44
CA TYR A 45 7.48 21.00 7.67
C TYR A 45 6.83 19.92 8.56
N CYS A 46 6.92 20.06 9.87
CA CYS A 46 6.25 19.19 10.84
C CYS A 46 4.90 19.77 11.27
N VAL A 47 3.99 18.90 11.72
CA VAL A 47 2.81 19.34 12.47
C VAL A 47 3.23 19.95 13.80
N GLN A 48 2.38 20.83 14.35
CA GLN A 48 2.67 21.58 15.57
C GLN A 48 3.12 20.68 16.73
N GLU A 49 2.41 19.58 16.99
CA GLU A 49 2.77 18.63 18.05
C GLU A 49 4.19 18.05 17.90
N VAL A 50 4.60 17.75 16.66
CA VAL A 50 5.94 17.22 16.39
C VAL A 50 6.97 18.34 16.45
N ARG A 51 6.64 19.51 15.90
CA ARG A 51 7.47 20.71 15.93
C ARG A 51 7.83 21.11 17.36
N ASP A 52 6.85 21.11 18.26
CA ASP A 52 7.03 21.48 19.66
C ASP A 52 7.98 20.50 20.37
N VAL A 53 8.04 19.23 19.96
CA VAL A 53 9.02 18.28 20.52
C VAL A 53 10.41 18.52 19.95
N ILE A 54 10.54 18.64 18.63
CA ILE A 54 11.85 18.69 17.96
C ILE A 54 12.55 20.05 18.07
N GLU A 55 11.83 21.16 18.26
CA GLU A 55 12.44 22.49 18.43
C GLU A 55 13.26 22.60 19.73
N HIS A 56 12.91 21.82 20.75
CA HIS A 56 13.60 21.80 22.04
C HIS A 56 14.83 20.89 22.06
N LEU A 57 15.08 20.14 20.98
CA LEU A 57 16.21 19.22 20.88
C LEU A 57 17.50 19.98 20.49
N PRO A 58 18.61 19.83 21.23
CA PRO A 58 19.88 20.48 20.89
C PRO A 58 20.42 20.05 19.52
N GLU A 59 20.08 18.84 19.08
CA GLU A 59 20.46 18.27 17.78
C GLU A 59 19.89 19.09 16.60
N PHE A 60 18.75 19.76 16.79
CA PHE A 60 18.10 20.59 15.76
C PHE A 60 18.62 22.04 15.72
N GLN A 61 19.36 22.46 16.76
CA GLN A 61 20.00 23.78 16.83
C GLN A 61 21.38 23.81 16.14
N GLY A 62 21.98 22.63 16.00
CA GLY A 62 23.26 22.41 15.32
C GLY A 62 23.18 22.49 13.79
N SER A 63 24.31 22.17 13.16
CA SER A 63 24.48 22.11 11.70
C SER A 63 24.68 20.68 11.18
N ASP A 64 24.57 19.67 12.05
CA ASP A 64 24.80 18.27 11.68
C ASP A 64 23.47 17.57 11.42
N TRP A 65 23.19 17.36 10.13
CA TRP A 65 22.00 16.65 9.68
C TRP A 65 21.97 15.19 10.12
N ALA A 66 23.12 14.51 10.22
CA ALA A 66 23.16 13.11 10.59
C ALA A 66 22.71 12.91 12.05
N ILE A 67 23.15 13.81 12.93
CA ILE A 67 22.75 13.81 14.35
C ILE A 67 21.25 14.12 14.49
N ALA A 68 20.77 15.15 13.79
CA ALA A 68 19.34 15.51 13.81
C ALA A 68 18.45 14.37 13.27
N LYS A 69 18.88 13.70 12.20
CA LYS A 69 18.19 12.54 11.61
C LYS A 69 18.19 11.35 12.57
N ALA A 70 19.28 11.09 13.28
CA ALA A 70 19.35 10.01 14.27
C ALA A 70 18.39 10.26 15.44
N ALA A 71 18.38 11.48 16.00
CA ALA A 71 17.45 11.86 17.08
C ALA A 71 15.97 11.77 16.66
N LEU A 72 15.65 12.23 15.44
CA LEU A 72 14.30 12.11 14.90
C LEU A 72 13.89 10.64 14.70
N THR A 73 14.85 9.81 14.26
CA THR A 73 14.66 8.37 14.13
C THR A 73 14.37 7.76 15.49
N GLU A 74 15.16 8.04 16.52
CA GLU A 74 14.94 7.50 17.87
C GLU A 74 13.55 7.84 18.44
N LEU A 75 13.11 9.09 18.27
CA LEU A 75 11.83 9.55 18.79
C LEU A 75 10.61 8.97 18.05
N TYR A 76 10.69 8.83 16.73
CA TYR A 76 9.52 8.49 15.90
C TYR A 76 9.59 7.11 15.23
N GLN A 77 10.69 6.37 15.34
CA GLN A 77 10.81 5.01 14.76
C GLN A 77 9.78 4.02 15.34
N SER A 78 9.38 4.20 16.59
CA SER A 78 8.33 3.40 17.25
C SER A 78 6.94 3.71 16.69
N ASN A 79 6.71 4.96 16.28
CA ASN A 79 5.47 5.43 15.70
C ASN A 79 5.44 5.30 14.17
N ASP A 80 6.58 4.96 13.56
CA ASP A 80 6.69 4.56 12.16
C ASP A 80 6.05 3.17 11.95
N LYS A 81 4.72 3.19 12.03
CA LYS A 81 3.82 2.15 11.58
C LYS A 81 3.70 2.19 10.06
N ARG A 82 4.77 2.47 9.29
CA ARG A 82 4.89 1.89 7.94
C ARG A 82 4.54 0.43 8.14
N ARG A 83 3.42 0.00 7.56
CA ARG A 83 2.72 -1.25 7.86
C ARG A 83 3.72 -2.38 7.57
N ARG A 84 4.55 -2.73 8.57
CA ARG A 84 5.76 -3.52 8.33
C ARG A 84 5.26 -4.83 7.74
N VAL A 85 5.71 -5.11 6.52
CA VAL A 85 5.47 -6.40 5.91
C VAL A 85 6.32 -7.37 6.70
N THR A 86 5.67 -8.23 7.47
CA THR A 86 6.33 -9.30 8.21
C THR A 86 6.40 -10.53 7.33
N ALA A 87 7.36 -11.42 7.63
CA ALA A 87 7.43 -12.71 6.96
C ALA A 87 6.12 -13.50 7.10
N ASP A 88 5.42 -13.36 8.24
CA ASP A 88 4.14 -14.01 8.47
C ASP A 88 3.02 -13.46 7.59
N LYS A 89 2.94 -12.14 7.40
CA LYS A 89 2.00 -11.55 6.43
C LYS A 89 2.25 -12.02 5.00
N LEU A 90 3.51 -12.17 4.60
CA LEU A 90 3.84 -12.73 3.29
C LEU A 90 3.39 -14.20 3.20
N ARG A 91 3.56 -14.98 4.28
CA ARG A 91 3.11 -16.38 4.33
C ARG A 91 1.60 -16.50 4.26
N GLU A 92 0.87 -15.65 4.99
CA GLU A 92 -0.59 -15.57 4.96
C GLU A 92 -1.07 -15.21 3.54
N PHE A 93 -0.53 -14.16 2.94
CA PHE A 93 -0.85 -13.76 1.58
C PHE A 93 -0.61 -14.88 0.56
N VAL A 94 0.54 -15.57 0.65
CA VAL A 94 0.88 -16.71 -0.20
C VAL A 94 -0.10 -17.87 0.02
N ALA A 95 -0.47 -18.16 1.27
CA ALA A 95 -1.40 -19.24 1.60
C ALA A 95 -2.82 -18.92 1.10
N ASP A 96 -3.27 -17.67 1.24
CA ASP A 96 -4.61 -17.26 0.82
C ASP A 96 -4.72 -17.22 -0.70
N SER A 97 -3.71 -16.68 -1.40
CA SER A 97 -3.66 -16.73 -2.86
C SER A 97 -3.62 -18.17 -3.40
N ALA A 98 -2.96 -19.09 -2.68
CA ALA A 98 -2.91 -20.49 -3.07
C ALA A 98 -4.23 -21.26 -2.86
N LYS A 99 -5.13 -20.77 -1.99
CA LYS A 99 -6.46 -21.35 -1.75
C LYS A 99 -7.45 -20.97 -2.85
N THR A 100 -7.22 -19.86 -3.55
CA THR A 100 -8.04 -19.46 -4.69
C THR A 100 -8.04 -20.57 -5.76
N GLN A 101 -9.22 -20.87 -6.31
CA GLN A 101 -9.41 -21.98 -7.24
C GLN A 101 -8.59 -21.79 -8.53
N SER A 102 -8.64 -20.59 -9.11
CA SER A 102 -7.86 -20.22 -10.30
C SER A 102 -7.79 -18.69 -10.45
N PHE A 103 -6.86 -18.19 -11.26
CA PHE A 103 -6.95 -16.82 -11.78
C PHE A 103 -7.95 -16.82 -12.93
N ARG A 104 -8.86 -15.85 -12.99
CA ARG A 104 -9.85 -15.76 -14.08
C ARG A 104 -9.27 -15.06 -15.29
N SER A 105 -8.39 -14.09 -15.05
CA SER A 105 -7.78 -13.32 -16.13
C SER A 105 -6.30 -12.99 -15.88
N ARG A 106 -5.65 -12.48 -16.93
CA ARG A 106 -4.33 -11.85 -16.82
C ARG A 106 -4.30 -10.70 -15.81
N LYS A 107 -5.41 -9.98 -15.62
CA LYS A 107 -5.50 -8.88 -14.64
C LYS A 107 -5.29 -9.42 -13.22
N ASP A 108 -5.85 -10.59 -12.90
CA ASP A 108 -5.71 -11.22 -11.57
C ASP A 108 -4.25 -11.60 -11.29
N LEU A 109 -3.57 -12.16 -12.30
CA LEU A 109 -2.15 -12.47 -12.22
C LEU A 109 -1.31 -11.21 -11.96
N ASP A 110 -1.58 -10.12 -12.69
CA ASP A 110 -0.85 -8.87 -12.53
C ASP A 110 -1.16 -8.19 -11.17
N VAL A 111 -2.37 -8.33 -10.63
CA VAL A 111 -2.71 -7.89 -9.27
C VAL A 111 -1.92 -8.70 -8.23
N TYR A 112 -1.95 -10.03 -8.32
CA TYR A 112 -1.18 -10.92 -7.45
C TYR A 112 0.32 -10.58 -7.48
N THR A 113 0.89 -10.42 -8.68
CA THR A 113 2.31 -10.14 -8.88
C THR A 113 2.73 -8.82 -8.25
N ARG A 114 1.94 -7.75 -8.43
CA ARG A 114 2.21 -6.44 -7.84
C ARG A 114 2.18 -6.50 -6.31
N GLN A 115 1.17 -7.15 -5.72
CA GLN A 115 1.06 -7.28 -4.28
C GLN A 115 2.19 -8.13 -3.68
N PHE A 116 2.54 -9.24 -4.34
CA PHE A 116 3.66 -10.08 -3.94
C PHE A 116 4.99 -9.32 -3.99
N LEU A 117 5.25 -8.55 -5.04
CA LEU A 117 6.47 -7.75 -5.19
C LEU A 117 6.58 -6.65 -4.13
N ALA A 118 5.48 -5.96 -3.82
CA ALA A 118 5.46 -4.97 -2.75
C ALA A 118 5.85 -5.56 -1.40
N MET A 119 5.39 -6.79 -1.10
CA MET A 119 5.69 -7.48 0.16
C MET A 119 7.10 -8.09 0.19
N SER A 120 7.46 -8.85 -0.85
CA SER A 120 8.75 -9.53 -0.94
C SER A 120 9.92 -8.57 -1.13
N GLY A 121 9.73 -7.47 -1.87
CA GLY A 121 10.74 -6.43 -2.07
C GLY A 121 11.15 -5.77 -0.75
N GLU A 122 10.18 -5.46 0.12
CA GLU A 122 10.47 -4.88 1.43
C GLU A 122 11.22 -5.86 2.36
N LEU A 123 10.86 -7.14 2.33
CA LEU A 123 11.56 -8.18 3.09
C LEU A 123 12.98 -8.43 2.55
N LYS A 124 13.16 -8.40 1.22
CA LYS A 124 14.47 -8.51 0.57
C LYS A 124 15.37 -7.33 0.94
N ARG A 125 14.86 -6.11 0.89
CA ARG A 125 15.59 -4.88 1.27
C ARG A 125 16.12 -4.96 2.71
N ARG A 126 15.36 -5.62 3.60
CA ARG A 126 15.74 -5.86 5.00
C ARG A 126 16.62 -7.11 5.20
N ASN A 127 17.02 -7.81 4.13
CA ASN A 127 17.75 -9.08 4.18
C ASN A 127 17.07 -10.18 5.01
N LEU A 128 15.72 -10.16 5.09
CA LEU A 128 14.95 -11.15 5.85
C LEU A 128 14.64 -12.41 5.06
N ILE A 129 14.73 -12.35 3.72
CA ILE A 129 14.49 -13.47 2.81
C ILE A 129 15.51 -13.45 1.66
N THR A 130 15.87 -14.64 1.17
CA THR A 130 16.79 -14.81 0.03
C THR A 130 16.03 -14.82 -1.29
N ASP A 131 16.75 -14.62 -2.41
CA ASP A 131 16.16 -14.70 -3.75
C ASP A 131 15.53 -16.06 -4.06
N ASN A 132 16.17 -17.15 -3.61
CA ASN A 132 15.59 -18.48 -3.75
C ASN A 132 14.29 -18.62 -2.95
N GLU A 133 14.22 -18.05 -1.75
CA GLU A 133 13.00 -18.08 -0.96
C GLU A 133 11.89 -17.23 -1.59
N ILE A 134 12.20 -16.07 -2.16
CA ILE A 134 11.23 -15.25 -2.92
C ILE A 134 10.64 -16.06 -4.08
N ASN A 135 11.50 -16.67 -4.90
CA ASN A 135 11.09 -17.49 -6.04
C ASN A 135 10.20 -18.67 -5.60
N LEU A 136 10.59 -19.37 -4.53
CA LEU A 136 9.84 -20.49 -3.97
C LEU A 136 8.46 -20.04 -3.45
N ARG A 137 8.40 -18.91 -2.74
CA ARG A 137 7.16 -18.37 -2.16
C ARG A 137 6.20 -17.89 -3.25
N PHE A 138 6.74 -17.28 -4.31
CA PHE A 138 5.96 -16.88 -5.48
C PHE A 138 5.29 -18.08 -6.13
N TYR A 139 6.07 -19.13 -6.46
CA TYR A 139 5.51 -20.35 -7.04
C TYR A 139 4.48 -21.01 -6.12
N LYS A 140 4.72 -21.03 -4.79
CA LYS A 140 3.77 -21.61 -3.82
C LYS A 140 2.44 -20.87 -3.77
N GLY A 141 2.45 -19.55 -3.96
CA GLY A 141 1.26 -18.69 -3.87
C GLY A 141 0.34 -18.74 -5.09
N LEU A 142 0.77 -19.40 -6.17
CA LEU A 142 -0.08 -19.64 -7.33
C LEU A 142 -1.21 -20.64 -7.00
N PRO A 143 -2.41 -20.46 -7.58
CA PRO A 143 -3.50 -21.42 -7.54
C PRO A 143 -3.08 -22.83 -7.97
N ARG A 144 -3.77 -23.86 -7.48
CA ARG A 144 -3.43 -25.26 -7.76
C ARG A 144 -3.52 -25.60 -9.24
N GLU A 145 -4.54 -25.11 -9.95
CA GLU A 145 -4.72 -25.36 -11.39
C GLU A 145 -3.59 -24.76 -12.22
N VAL A 146 -3.23 -23.50 -11.94
CA VAL A 146 -2.12 -22.80 -12.60
C VAL A 146 -0.82 -23.58 -12.41
N LYS A 147 -0.53 -24.01 -11.17
CA LYS A 147 0.66 -24.83 -10.87
C LYS A 147 0.67 -26.14 -11.66
N LEU A 148 -0.47 -26.83 -11.79
CA LEU A 148 -0.54 -28.08 -12.54
C LEU A 148 -0.25 -27.87 -14.03
N ARG A 149 -0.77 -26.80 -14.64
CA ARG A 149 -0.54 -26.48 -16.05
C ARG A 149 0.91 -26.10 -16.33
N ILE A 150 1.52 -25.23 -15.52
CA ILE A 150 2.91 -24.78 -15.77
C ILE A 150 3.97 -25.82 -15.38
N ARG A 151 3.64 -26.79 -14.52
CA ARG A 151 4.63 -27.75 -14.00
C ARG A 151 5.29 -28.60 -15.09
N GLN A 152 4.60 -28.82 -16.21
CA GLN A 152 5.14 -29.57 -17.34
C GLN A 152 6.22 -28.80 -18.10
N ASP A 153 6.15 -27.46 -18.08
CA ASP A 153 7.05 -26.57 -18.81
C ASP A 153 8.22 -26.04 -17.95
N LEU A 154 8.22 -26.34 -16.64
CA LEU A 154 9.25 -25.88 -15.71
C LEU A 154 10.49 -26.78 -15.73
N LYS A 155 11.67 -26.18 -15.91
CA LYS A 155 12.97 -26.86 -15.93
C LYS A 155 13.38 -27.44 -14.57
N SER A 156 12.90 -26.86 -13.47
CA SER A 156 13.12 -27.35 -12.10
C SER A 156 11.95 -26.96 -11.20
N THR A 157 11.55 -27.88 -10.31
CA THR A 157 10.48 -27.66 -9.32
C THR A 157 10.90 -28.12 -7.93
N THR A 158 12.21 -28.16 -7.65
CA THR A 158 12.72 -28.58 -6.34
C THR A 158 12.86 -27.38 -5.41
N ALA A 159 12.69 -27.59 -4.10
CA ALA A 159 12.84 -26.52 -3.11
C ALA A 159 14.26 -25.92 -3.07
N SER A 160 15.26 -26.68 -3.54
CA SER A 160 16.66 -26.26 -3.64
C SER A 160 16.94 -25.39 -4.88
N SER A 161 16.18 -25.58 -5.95
CA SER A 161 16.29 -24.80 -7.19
C SER A 161 14.89 -24.36 -7.62
N ALA A 162 14.36 -23.35 -6.91
CA ALA A 162 13.05 -22.79 -7.24
C ALA A 162 13.11 -22.10 -8.61
N PRO A 163 12.07 -22.24 -9.44
CA PRO A 163 12.03 -21.59 -10.74
C PRO A 163 12.03 -20.07 -10.58
N ALA A 164 12.74 -19.37 -11.45
CA ALA A 164 12.79 -17.91 -11.40
C ALA A 164 11.38 -17.34 -11.57
N MET A 165 11.04 -16.33 -10.77
CA MET A 165 9.74 -15.65 -10.87
C MET A 165 9.43 -15.19 -12.30
N ALA A 166 10.45 -14.73 -13.05
CA ALA A 166 10.32 -14.31 -14.45
C ALA A 166 9.87 -15.46 -15.37
N ASP A 167 10.43 -16.66 -15.22
CA ASP A 167 10.07 -17.83 -16.02
C ASP A 167 8.64 -18.27 -15.72
N VAL A 168 8.27 -18.27 -14.43
CA VAL A 168 6.91 -18.59 -13.99
C VAL A 168 5.90 -17.59 -14.56
N LEU A 169 6.20 -16.28 -14.48
CA LEU A 169 5.34 -15.24 -15.04
C LEU A 169 5.16 -15.39 -16.55
N MET A 170 6.23 -15.73 -17.27
CA MET A 170 6.17 -15.96 -18.72
C MET A 170 5.22 -17.11 -19.06
N LEU A 171 5.34 -18.23 -18.36
CA LEU A 171 4.49 -19.41 -18.56
C LEU A 171 3.03 -19.13 -18.20
N VAL A 172 2.78 -18.50 -17.04
CA VAL A 172 1.39 -18.19 -16.64
C VAL A 172 0.76 -17.16 -17.57
N ARG A 173 1.50 -16.15 -18.04
CA ARG A 173 0.98 -15.19 -19.04
C ARG A 173 0.61 -15.84 -20.36
N LYS A 174 1.33 -16.88 -20.77
CA LYS A 174 0.99 -17.67 -21.96
C LYS A 174 -0.31 -18.45 -21.80
N LEU A 175 -0.67 -18.85 -20.58
CA LEU A 175 -1.94 -19.54 -20.29
C LEU A 175 -3.17 -18.62 -20.30
N TYR A 176 -2.98 -17.30 -20.19
CA TYR A 176 -4.05 -16.30 -20.10
C TYR A 176 -3.91 -15.22 -21.17
N SER A 177 -3.25 -15.51 -22.30
CA SER A 177 -3.23 -14.59 -23.44
C SER A 177 -4.59 -14.59 -24.11
N GLU A 178 -5.10 -13.40 -24.47
CA GLU A 178 -6.40 -13.18 -25.13
C GLU A 178 -6.57 -13.91 -26.47
N ASP A 179 -5.50 -14.48 -27.03
CA ASP A 179 -5.55 -15.37 -28.20
C ASP A 179 -5.99 -16.81 -27.88
N ASP A 180 -6.30 -17.12 -26.61
CA ASP A 180 -6.82 -18.42 -26.20
C ASP A 180 -8.34 -18.47 -26.41
N ILE A 181 -8.81 -19.46 -27.18
CA ILE A 181 -10.21 -19.60 -27.62
C ILE A 181 -11.17 -19.76 -26.43
N ASP A 182 -10.65 -20.17 -25.27
CA ASP A 182 -11.38 -20.41 -24.02
C ASP A 182 -11.39 -19.19 -23.08
N ALA A 183 -10.88 -18.02 -23.51
CA ALA A 183 -10.97 -16.80 -22.70
C ALA A 183 -12.44 -16.33 -22.62
N GLU A 184 -13.08 -16.55 -21.47
CA GLU A 184 -14.41 -15.98 -21.19
C GLU A 184 -14.32 -14.45 -21.33
N SER A 185 -14.86 -13.94 -22.43
CA SER A 185 -15.10 -12.52 -22.67
C SER A 185 -16.15 -12.07 -21.66
N ASP A 186 -15.71 -11.57 -20.50
CA ASP A 186 -16.54 -10.83 -19.55
C ASP A 186 -17.01 -9.53 -20.21
N HIS A 187 -18.02 -9.65 -21.08
CA HIS A 187 -18.89 -8.55 -21.47
C HIS A 187 -19.93 -8.47 -20.35
N GLU A 188 -19.58 -7.79 -19.25
CA GLU A 188 -20.57 -7.40 -18.26
C GLU A 188 -21.50 -6.38 -18.91
N ASP A 189 -22.66 -6.86 -19.38
CA ASP A 189 -23.79 -6.02 -19.74
C ASP A 189 -24.28 -5.32 -18.47
N TYR A 190 -23.82 -4.08 -18.28
CA TYR A 190 -24.47 -3.13 -17.39
C TYR A 190 -25.84 -2.82 -18.01
N LEU A 191 -26.85 -3.62 -17.65
CA LEU A 191 -28.24 -3.21 -17.81
C LEU A 191 -28.47 -2.00 -16.91
N ASP A 192 -28.45 -0.86 -17.58
CA ASP A 192 -28.98 0.42 -17.17
C ASP A 192 -30.47 0.27 -16.89
N THR A 193 -30.83 0.09 -15.62
CA THR A 193 -32.22 0.21 -15.18
C THR A 193 -32.43 1.63 -14.67
N ASP A 194 -32.63 2.54 -15.62
CA ASP A 194 -33.36 3.78 -15.42
C ASP A 194 -34.82 3.39 -15.09
N ASP A 195 -35.20 3.49 -13.82
CA ASP A 195 -36.60 3.58 -13.42
C ASP A 195 -36.77 4.83 -12.55
N GLU A 196 -37.05 5.92 -13.24
CA GLU A 196 -37.81 7.05 -12.70
C GLU A 196 -39.23 6.54 -12.38
N ASP A 197 -39.65 6.59 -11.11
CA ASP A 197 -41.08 6.67 -10.79
C ASP A 197 -41.30 7.62 -9.62
N ASP A 198 -41.64 8.84 -10.01
CA ASP A 198 -42.14 9.91 -9.17
C ASP A 198 -43.67 9.79 -9.15
N SER A 199 -44.26 9.48 -7.98
CA SER A 199 -45.69 9.70 -7.80
C SER A 199 -46.03 10.10 -6.37
N GLU A 200 -46.36 11.38 -6.24
CA GLU A 200 -46.99 11.97 -5.08
C GLU A 200 -48.48 11.58 -5.03
N VAL A 201 -48.99 11.12 -3.88
CA VAL A 201 -50.40 11.37 -3.53
C VAL A 201 -50.53 11.71 -2.05
N SER A 202 -51.14 12.86 -1.80
CA SER A 202 -51.65 13.35 -0.53
C SER A 202 -53.04 12.78 -0.27
N THR A 203 -53.36 12.40 0.97
CA THR A 203 -54.74 12.50 1.48
C THR A 203 -54.77 12.63 3.00
N ASP A 204 -55.73 13.42 3.44
CA ASP A 204 -55.85 14.21 4.65
C ASP A 204 -56.87 13.60 5.65
N GLU A 205 -56.94 14.22 6.83
CA GLU A 205 -58.02 14.20 7.85
C GLU A 205 -58.14 12.98 8.82
N GLU A 206 -58.43 13.09 10.13
CA GLU A 206 -58.59 14.16 11.14
C GLU A 206 -58.92 13.47 12.51
N ARG A 207 -58.80 14.23 13.62
CA ARG A 207 -59.40 14.06 14.98
C ARG A 207 -58.83 13.05 15.98
N ASP A 208 -58.78 13.30 17.30
CA ASP A 208 -58.94 14.47 18.18
C ASP A 208 -58.51 13.98 19.61
N ASP A 209 -58.53 14.89 20.59
CA ASP A 209 -58.49 14.73 22.06
C ASP A 209 -57.19 15.18 22.79
N GLU A 210 -57.09 16.52 22.93
CA GLU A 210 -56.58 17.22 24.11
C GLU A 210 -57.54 16.99 25.31
N PRO A 211 -57.15 17.17 26.62
CA PRO A 211 -56.63 18.47 27.05
C PRO A 211 -55.73 18.55 28.31
N ALA A 212 -55.17 19.75 28.46
CA ALA A 212 -55.07 20.56 29.69
C ALA A 212 -53.81 20.45 30.59
N LYS A 213 -52.86 21.35 30.28
CA LYS A 213 -52.46 22.52 31.10
C LYS A 213 -52.41 22.36 32.64
N LYS A 214 -51.24 22.68 33.20
CA LYS A 214 -51.03 23.96 33.94
C LYS A 214 -49.55 24.26 34.22
N LYS A 215 -49.13 25.45 33.77
CA LYS A 215 -47.93 26.17 34.19
C LYS A 215 -48.01 26.54 35.68
N ARG A 216 -46.87 26.58 36.36
CA ARG A 216 -46.31 27.77 37.01
C ARG A 216 -44.85 27.54 37.36
#